data_AF-A0A858QXG5-F1
#
_entry.id   AF-A0A858QXG5-F1
#
_cell.length_a   1.000
_cell.length_b   1.000
_cell.length_c   1.000
_cell.angle_alpha   90.00
_cell.angle_beta   90.00
_cell.angle_gamma   90.00
#
_symmetry.space_group_name_H-M   'P 1'
#
loop_
_entity.id
_entity.type
_entity.pdbx_description
1 polymer ?
#
loop_
_entity_poly.entity_id
_entity_poly.type
_entity_poly.pdbx_seq_one_letter_code
_entity_poly.pdbx_strand_id
1 'polypeptide(L)'
;MLIHVKPGADQEKLQKIITNCSAGDTINVASAEQFEDLKKLLVAAKKIDIRLVMIDDEGYVSRQIHTKKRSESACASSLGETYTQQQSGFNDRQMSVIRALERVLAHCKKEGVSLVGYSDELVATPAQSVDQFESTVDSYDLDTQGVYTGADNNR
;
A
#
# COMPACT_ATOMS: atom_id res chain seq x y z
N MET A 1 -11.43 6.56 -22.03
CA MET A 1 -12.23 7.72 -22.48
C MET A 1 -12.21 8.80 -21.39
N LEU A 2 -12.20 10.08 -21.76
CA LEU A 2 -12.27 11.19 -20.80
C LEU A 2 -13.72 11.66 -20.67
N ILE A 3 -14.30 11.59 -19.47
CA ILE A 3 -15.69 11.91 -19.20
C ILE A 3 -15.72 13.12 -18.26
N HIS A 4 -16.22 14.26 -18.72
CA HIS A 4 -16.40 15.45 -17.89
C HIS A 4 -17.80 15.51 -17.30
N VAL A 5 -17.89 15.51 -15.98
CA VAL A 5 -19.15 15.66 -15.23
C VAL A 5 -19.38 17.13 -14.93
N LYS A 6 -20.50 17.69 -15.40
CA LYS A 6 -20.88 19.07 -15.09
C LYS A 6 -21.26 19.22 -13.60
N PRO A 7 -20.94 20.36 -12.96
CA PRO A 7 -21.38 20.64 -11.60
C PRO A 7 -22.92 20.65 -11.55
N GLY A 8 -23.49 19.99 -10.54
CA GLY A 8 -24.95 19.86 -10.36
C GLY A 8 -25.63 18.70 -11.11
N ALA A 9 -24.87 17.72 -11.61
CA ALA A 9 -25.44 16.48 -12.18
C ALA A 9 -26.20 15.66 -11.13
N ASP A 10 -27.45 15.31 -11.45
CA ASP A 10 -28.33 14.47 -10.62
C ASP A 10 -27.77 13.06 -10.41
N GLN A 11 -28.12 12.41 -9.29
CA GLN A 11 -27.63 11.07 -8.95
C GLN A 11 -27.93 10.01 -10.04
N GLU A 12 -29.05 10.12 -10.75
CA GLU A 12 -29.37 9.23 -11.88
C GLU A 12 -28.37 9.36 -13.04
N LYS A 13 -27.85 10.57 -13.27
CA LYS A 13 -26.83 10.82 -14.31
C LYS A 13 -25.49 10.25 -13.87
N LEU A 14 -25.13 10.38 -12.59
CA LEU A 14 -23.90 9.79 -12.02
C LEU A 14 -23.91 8.26 -12.11
N GLN A 15 -25.06 7.63 -11.84
CA GLN A 15 -25.22 6.19 -11.99
C GLN A 15 -25.08 5.74 -13.44
N LYS A 16 -25.74 6.44 -14.39
CA LYS A 16 -25.60 6.13 -15.83
C LYS A 16 -24.16 6.27 -16.32
N ILE A 17 -23.42 7.25 -15.81
CA ILE A 17 -21.99 7.41 -16.12
C ILE A 17 -21.23 6.16 -15.67
N ILE A 18 -21.36 5.74 -14.42
CA ILE A 18 -20.64 4.55 -13.90
C ILE A 18 -21.05 3.26 -14.61
N THR A 19 -22.32 3.09 -14.95
CA THR A 19 -22.80 1.92 -15.70
C THR A 19 -22.11 1.84 -17.07
N ASN A 20 -22.01 2.98 -17.77
CA ASN A 20 -21.44 3.07 -19.11
C ASN A 20 -19.91 3.18 -19.12
N CYS A 21 -19.26 3.46 -17.99
CA CYS A 21 -17.80 3.48 -17.91
C CYS A 21 -17.19 2.09 -18.08
N SER A 22 -16.12 2.04 -18.88
CA SER A 22 -15.28 0.87 -19.10
C SER A 22 -13.92 1.02 -18.42
N ALA A 23 -13.16 -0.08 -18.37
CA ALA A 23 -11.79 -0.09 -17.89
C ALA A 23 -10.91 0.87 -18.72
N GLY A 24 -10.11 1.70 -18.06
CA GLY A 24 -9.27 2.74 -18.65
C GLY A 24 -9.92 4.12 -18.75
N ASP A 25 -11.17 4.28 -18.29
CA ASP A 25 -11.87 5.57 -18.33
C ASP A 25 -11.43 6.51 -17.21
N THR A 26 -11.41 7.81 -17.54
CA THR A 26 -11.12 8.90 -16.60
C THR A 26 -12.34 9.80 -16.48
N ILE A 27 -12.90 9.88 -15.27
CA ILE A 27 -14.05 10.70 -14.92
C ILE A 27 -13.54 11.96 -14.21
N ASN A 28 -13.79 13.13 -14.78
CA ASN A 28 -13.43 14.42 -14.22
C ASN A 28 -14.65 15.06 -13.58
N VAL A 29 -14.49 15.58 -12.36
CA VAL A 29 -15.55 16.16 -11.55
C VAL A 29 -15.07 17.50 -10.98
N ALA A 30 -15.95 18.50 -10.94
CA ALA A 30 -15.62 19.82 -10.38
C ALA A 30 -16.17 20.03 -8.96
N SER A 31 -17.09 19.17 -8.50
CA SER A 31 -17.72 19.28 -7.17
C SER A 31 -17.29 18.15 -6.22
N ALA A 32 -16.96 18.52 -4.98
CA ALA A 32 -16.60 17.59 -3.92
C ALA A 32 -17.75 16.63 -3.54
N GLU A 33 -18.99 17.09 -3.57
CA GLU A 33 -20.17 16.27 -3.27
C GLU A 33 -20.34 15.16 -4.32
N GLN A 34 -20.20 15.52 -5.59
CA GLN A 34 -20.24 14.58 -6.71
C GLN A 34 -19.09 13.57 -6.67
N PHE A 35 -17.91 14.01 -6.21
CA PHE A 35 -16.75 13.14 -6.07
C PHE A 35 -16.98 12.03 -5.04
N GLU A 36 -17.53 12.35 -3.87
CA GLU A 36 -17.84 11.35 -2.84
C GLU A 36 -18.99 10.42 -3.26
N ASP A 37 -20.01 10.94 -3.95
CA ASP A 37 -21.11 10.12 -4.47
C ASP A 37 -20.64 9.16 -5.57
N LEU A 38 -19.82 9.63 -6.53
CA LEU A 38 -19.22 8.78 -7.56
C LEU A 38 -18.29 7.74 -6.97
N LYS A 39 -17.51 8.09 -5.93
CA LYS A 39 -16.66 7.14 -5.21
C LYS A 39 -17.47 6.01 -4.58
N LYS A 40 -18.57 6.33 -3.87
CA LYS A 40 -19.47 5.31 -3.29
C LYS A 40 -20.07 4.41 -4.35
N LEU A 41 -20.54 4.99 -5.46
CA LEU A 41 -21.12 4.25 -6.56
C LEU A 41 -20.10 3.38 -7.31
N LEU A 42 -18.86 3.85 -7.50
CA LEU A 42 -17.77 3.07 -8.10
C LEU A 42 -17.42 1.83 -7.26
N VAL A 43 -17.37 2.00 -5.94
CA VAL A 43 -17.14 0.91 -4.99
C VAL A 43 -18.31 -0.08 -5.02
N ALA A 44 -19.56 0.42 -5.03
CA ALA A 44 -20.76 -0.42 -5.10
C ALA A 44 -20.85 -1.21 -6.41
N ALA A 45 -20.50 -0.59 -7.54
CA ALA A 45 -20.51 -1.20 -8.86
C ALA A 45 -19.33 -2.17 -9.10
N LYS A 46 -18.35 -2.23 -8.18
CA LYS A 46 -17.11 -3.01 -8.29
C LYS A 46 -16.40 -2.84 -9.63
N LYS A 47 -16.50 -1.67 -10.24
CA LYS A 47 -15.81 -1.36 -11.50
C LYS A 47 -14.33 -1.18 -11.23
N ILE A 48 -13.52 -1.62 -12.17
CA ILE A 48 -12.07 -1.71 -12.04
C ILE A 48 -11.44 -0.98 -13.21
N ASP A 49 -10.25 -0.42 -12.98
CA ASP A 49 -9.44 0.34 -13.91
C ASP A 49 -10.07 1.68 -14.31
N ILE A 50 -10.89 2.28 -13.43
CA ILE A 50 -11.46 3.61 -13.65
C ILE A 50 -10.70 4.63 -12.79
N ARG A 51 -10.35 5.77 -13.40
CA ARG A 51 -9.76 6.93 -12.73
C ARG A 51 -10.86 7.97 -12.49
N LEU A 52 -11.03 8.43 -11.26
CA LEU A 52 -11.90 9.55 -10.91
C LEU A 52 -11.02 10.70 -10.42
N VAL A 53 -11.15 11.86 -11.04
CA VAL A 53 -10.33 13.03 -10.83
C VAL A 53 -11.25 14.20 -10.48
N MET A 54 -10.93 14.91 -9.43
CA MET A 54 -11.50 16.20 -9.08
C MET A 54 -10.58 17.28 -9.63
N ILE A 55 -11.15 18.20 -10.39
CA ILE A 55 -10.44 19.32 -11.01
C ILE A 55 -10.99 20.61 -10.40
N ASP A 56 -10.11 21.48 -9.95
CA ASP A 56 -10.46 22.79 -9.41
C ASP A 56 -10.71 23.80 -10.54
N ASP A 57 -11.22 24.98 -10.19
CA ASP A 57 -11.58 26.05 -11.13
C ASP A 57 -10.38 26.54 -11.98
N GLU A 58 -9.16 26.31 -11.50
CA GLU A 58 -7.90 26.63 -12.19
C GLU A 58 -7.43 25.52 -13.15
N GLY A 59 -8.19 24.43 -13.29
CA GLY A 59 -7.85 23.29 -14.15
C GLY A 59 -6.83 22.32 -13.54
N TYR A 60 -6.42 22.54 -12.29
CA TYR A 60 -5.54 21.65 -11.55
C TYR A 60 -6.29 20.48 -10.92
N VAL A 61 -5.63 19.32 -10.84
CA VAL A 61 -6.17 18.14 -10.17
C VAL A 61 -6.03 18.30 -8.66
N SER A 62 -7.15 18.40 -7.96
CA SER A 62 -7.16 18.50 -6.50
C SER A 62 -7.29 17.17 -5.79
N ARG A 63 -8.05 16.22 -6.35
CA ARG A 63 -8.19 14.86 -5.80
C ARG A 63 -8.23 13.84 -6.92
N GLN A 64 -7.61 12.68 -6.71
CA GLN A 64 -7.69 11.59 -7.68
C GLN A 64 -7.81 10.27 -6.94
N ILE A 65 -8.74 9.43 -7.38
CA ILE A 65 -8.81 8.03 -7.01
C ILE A 65 -8.75 7.17 -8.25
N HIS A 66 -8.18 5.99 -8.12
CA HIS A 66 -8.13 5.03 -9.20
C HIS A 66 -8.48 3.65 -8.66
N THR A 67 -9.49 3.05 -9.26
CA THR A 67 -9.98 1.73 -8.89
C THR A 67 -9.06 0.70 -9.57
N LYS A 68 -8.22 -0.03 -8.82
CA LYS A 68 -7.38 -1.11 -9.37
C LYS A 68 -7.91 -2.48 -8.97
N LYS A 69 -7.70 -3.48 -9.83
CA LYS A 69 -8.01 -4.87 -9.50
C LYS A 69 -7.11 -5.26 -8.33
N ARG A 70 -7.67 -5.87 -7.30
CA ARG A 70 -6.89 -6.55 -6.26
C ARG A 70 -6.35 -7.88 -6.82
N SER A 71 -5.51 -7.81 -7.83
CA SER A 71 -4.71 -8.92 -8.33
C SER A 71 -3.38 -8.34 -8.79
N GLU A 72 -2.28 -8.80 -8.18
CA GLU A 72 -0.88 -8.49 -8.50
C GLU A 72 -0.39 -7.10 -8.08
N SER A 73 -0.20 -6.90 -6.77
CA SER A 73 0.67 -5.83 -6.23
C SER A 73 1.61 -6.38 -5.16
N ALA A 74 2.15 -7.58 -5.39
CA ALA A 74 3.11 -8.23 -4.51
C ALA A 74 4.19 -8.97 -5.32
N CYS A 75 4.80 -8.28 -6.28
CA CYS A 75 6.04 -8.72 -6.94
C CYS A 75 6.63 -7.56 -7.75
N ALA A 76 7.34 -6.65 -7.08
CA ALA A 76 8.28 -5.74 -7.72
C ALA A 76 9.62 -5.80 -7.00
N SER A 77 10.17 -7.01 -6.93
CA SER A 77 11.59 -7.28 -6.77
C SER A 77 12.12 -7.87 -8.08
N SER A 78 12.22 -7.05 -9.12
CA SER A 78 13.14 -7.28 -10.23
C SER A 78 13.24 -6.01 -11.08
N LEU A 79 14.48 -5.55 -11.25
CA LEU A 79 15.01 -4.61 -12.24
C LEU A 79 14.00 -3.89 -13.16
N GLY A 80 14.05 -2.55 -13.12
CA GLY A 80 13.61 -1.70 -14.23
C GLY A 80 12.26 -0.99 -14.03
N GLU A 81 12.31 0.33 -14.22
CA GLU A 81 11.21 1.21 -14.61
C GLU A 81 10.28 1.80 -13.53
N THR A 82 10.57 3.07 -13.25
CA THR A 82 9.65 4.21 -13.10
C THR A 82 8.50 4.10 -12.10
N TYR A 83 8.83 4.33 -10.83
CA TYR A 83 7.87 4.64 -9.77
C TYR A 83 7.18 5.99 -10.00
N THR A 84 5.86 5.99 -10.17
CA THR A 84 5.01 7.11 -9.75
C THR A 84 4.03 6.61 -8.68
N GLN A 85 4.50 6.68 -7.44
CA GLN A 85 3.74 6.44 -6.21
C GLN A 85 3.13 7.77 -5.73
N GLN A 86 1.87 7.78 -5.30
CA GLN A 86 1.39 8.77 -4.34
C GLN A 86 0.89 8.09 -3.06
N GLN A 87 1.78 8.12 -2.07
CA GLN A 87 1.58 8.31 -0.63
C GLN A 87 0.83 7.25 0.21
N SER A 88 1.51 6.13 0.46
CA SER A 88 1.67 5.55 1.81
C SER A 88 3.12 5.06 1.99
N GLY A 89 4.08 5.88 1.57
CA GLY A 89 5.50 5.53 1.56
C GLY A 89 6.23 6.06 2.78
N PHE A 90 7.22 5.30 3.25
CA PHE A 90 8.25 5.83 4.15
C PHE A 90 8.94 7.04 3.50
N ASN A 91 9.24 8.07 4.29
CA ASN A 91 10.04 9.19 3.79
C ASN A 91 11.51 8.77 3.54
N ASP A 92 12.28 9.57 2.82
CA ASP A 92 13.66 9.22 2.43
C ASP A 92 14.56 8.85 3.61
N ARG A 93 14.37 9.52 4.76
CA ARG A 93 15.11 9.22 5.98
C ARG A 93 14.72 7.85 6.55
N GLN A 94 13.42 7.55 6.61
CA GLN A 94 12.89 6.25 7.05
C GLN A 94 13.32 5.14 6.09
N MET A 95 13.28 5.39 4.77
CA MET A 95 13.73 4.44 3.76
C MET A 95 15.25 4.18 3.86
N SER A 96 16.04 5.20 4.18
CA SER A 96 17.48 5.04 4.43
C SER A 96 17.74 4.13 5.64
N VAL A 97 16.95 4.29 6.71
CA VAL A 97 17.02 3.41 7.89
C VAL A 97 16.64 1.98 7.54
N ILE A 98 15.56 1.77 6.78
CA ILE A 98 15.14 0.43 6.34
C ILE A 98 16.24 -0.23 5.50
N ARG A 99 16.85 0.51 4.56
CA ARG A 99 17.98 0.00 3.77
C ARG A 99 19.22 -0.31 4.60
N ALA A 100 19.45 0.44 5.68
CA ALA A 100 20.52 0.13 6.62
C ALA A 100 20.22 -1.17 7.37
N LEU A 101 18.99 -1.36 7.86
CA LEU A 101 18.53 -2.60 8.48
C LEU A 101 18.66 -3.80 7.53
N GLU A 102 18.25 -3.66 6.26
CA GLU A 102 18.40 -4.72 5.25
C GLU A 102 19.86 -5.16 5.08
N ARG A 103 20.80 -4.20 5.06
CA ARG A 103 22.23 -4.52 4.99
C ARG A 103 22.70 -5.26 6.23
N VAL A 104 22.30 -4.82 7.42
CA VAL A 104 22.64 -5.49 8.69
C VAL A 104 22.10 -6.92 8.68
N LEU A 105 20.84 -7.13 8.31
CA LEU A 105 20.25 -8.47 8.20
C LEU A 105 20.98 -9.35 7.18
N ALA A 106 21.40 -8.78 6.04
CA ALA A 106 22.21 -9.49 5.06
C ALA A 106 23.60 -9.88 5.60
N HIS A 107 24.20 -9.04 6.47
CA HIS A 107 25.43 -9.40 7.18
C HIS A 107 25.20 -10.52 8.19
N CYS A 108 24.15 -10.44 9.01
CA CYS A 108 23.79 -11.52 9.94
C CYS A 108 23.66 -12.85 9.22
N LYS A 109 22.95 -12.86 8.07
CA LYS A 109 22.78 -14.07 7.25
C LYS A 109 24.12 -14.65 6.74
N LYS A 110 25.08 -13.80 6.37
CA LYS A 110 26.42 -14.24 5.93
C LYS A 110 27.23 -14.85 7.06
N GLU A 111 27.06 -14.33 8.27
CA GLU A 111 27.67 -14.85 9.50
C GLU A 111 26.89 -16.03 10.11
N GLY A 112 25.87 -16.54 9.41
CA GLY A 112 25.10 -17.70 9.86
C GLY A 112 24.12 -17.40 11.00
N VAL A 113 23.72 -16.15 11.18
CA VAL A 113 22.72 -15.70 12.18
C VAL A 113 21.42 -15.32 11.48
N SER A 114 20.30 -15.82 12.01
CA SER A 114 18.94 -15.48 11.60
C SER A 114 18.22 -14.75 12.72
N LEU A 115 17.43 -13.73 12.36
CA LEU A 115 16.62 -12.96 13.29
C LEU A 115 15.15 -13.42 13.19
N VAL A 116 14.55 -13.82 14.30
CA VAL A 116 13.18 -14.36 14.37
C VAL A 116 12.39 -13.58 15.40
N GLY A 117 11.27 -12.99 14.98
CA GLY A 117 10.34 -12.30 15.88
C GLY A 117 9.19 -13.22 16.26
N TYR A 118 8.99 -13.41 17.56
CA TYR A 118 7.80 -14.02 18.15
C TYR A 118 6.82 -12.93 18.63
N SER A 119 5.63 -13.33 19.08
CA SER A 119 4.56 -12.41 19.50
C SER A 119 4.95 -11.42 20.60
N ASP A 120 5.95 -11.77 21.39
CA ASP A 120 6.43 -11.13 22.61
C ASP A 120 7.90 -10.73 22.52
N GLU A 121 8.75 -11.56 21.93
CA GLU A 121 10.21 -11.40 21.95
C GLU A 121 10.84 -11.45 20.55
N LEU A 122 12.06 -10.91 20.44
CA LEU A 122 12.87 -10.96 19.22
C LEU A 122 14.15 -11.73 19.54
N VAL A 123 14.38 -12.86 18.87
CA VAL A 123 15.50 -13.74 19.15
C VAL A 123 16.40 -13.93 17.94
N ALA A 124 17.67 -14.26 18.19
CA ALA A 124 18.64 -14.68 17.18
C ALA A 124 18.87 -16.19 17.24
N THR A 125 18.90 -16.85 16.08
CA THR A 125 19.16 -18.30 15.95
C THR A 125 20.18 -18.58 14.84
N PRO A 126 20.85 -19.75 14.85
CA PRO A 126 21.68 -20.17 13.73
C PRO A 126 20.85 -20.31 12.43
N ALA A 127 21.34 -19.76 11.32
CA ALA A 127 20.61 -19.77 10.04
C ALA A 127 20.38 -21.17 9.43
N GLN A 128 21.04 -22.20 9.97
CA GLN A 128 20.93 -23.59 9.53
C GLN A 128 19.90 -24.40 10.34
N SER A 129 19.25 -23.82 11.36
CA SER A 129 18.19 -24.51 12.11
C SER A 129 16.95 -24.69 11.23
N VAL A 130 16.68 -25.94 10.82
CA VAL A 130 15.68 -26.28 9.78
C VAL A 130 14.24 -26.27 10.30
N ASP A 131 14.01 -26.31 11.62
CA ASP A 131 12.66 -26.36 12.20
C ASP A 131 12.37 -25.19 13.15
N GLN A 132 11.41 -24.35 12.77
CA GLN A 132 10.94 -23.16 13.51
C GLN A 132 10.22 -23.48 14.84
N PHE A 133 9.93 -24.76 15.09
CA PHE A 133 9.18 -25.22 16.27
C PHE A 133 10.06 -25.82 17.39
N GLU A 134 11.30 -26.24 17.09
CA GLU A 134 12.24 -26.79 18.09
C GLU A 134 13.42 -25.85 18.42
N SER A 135 13.43 -24.64 17.84
CA SER A 135 14.56 -23.71 17.86
C SER A 135 14.75 -22.91 19.16
N THR A 136 13.94 -23.16 20.21
CA THR A 136 13.97 -22.38 21.45
C THR A 136 15.20 -22.68 22.32
N VAL A 137 15.89 -23.80 22.11
CA VAL A 137 17.04 -24.21 22.93
C VAL A 137 18.31 -23.44 22.57
N ASP A 138 18.47 -23.08 21.30
CA ASP A 138 19.66 -22.36 20.77
C ASP A 138 19.36 -20.90 20.41
N SER A 139 18.21 -20.38 20.84
CA SER A 139 17.82 -18.99 20.60
C SER A 139 18.39 -18.04 21.65
N TYR A 140 18.95 -16.92 21.20
CA TYR A 140 19.41 -15.84 22.05
C TYR A 140 18.42 -14.69 22.02
N ASP A 141 17.90 -14.33 23.19
CA ASP A 141 17.08 -13.12 23.33
C ASP A 141 17.90 -11.86 23.04
N LEU A 142 17.28 -10.91 22.33
CA LEU A 142 17.91 -9.66 21.94
C LEU A 142 17.32 -8.52 22.75
N ASP A 143 18.20 -7.77 23.41
CA ASP A 143 17.81 -6.50 24.02
C ASP A 143 17.46 -5.48 22.92
N THR A 144 16.17 -5.28 22.74
CA THR A 144 15.61 -4.33 21.77
C THR A 144 15.41 -2.93 22.36
N GLN A 145 15.81 -2.71 23.62
CA GLN A 145 15.65 -1.45 24.35
C GLN A 145 14.22 -0.89 24.31
N GLY A 146 13.23 -1.79 24.26
CA GLY A 146 11.81 -1.44 24.18
C GLY A 146 11.35 -0.92 22.81
N VAL A 147 12.18 -1.04 21.77
CA VAL A 147 11.84 -0.59 20.40
C VAL A 147 11.08 -1.65 19.62
N TYR A 148 11.27 -2.94 19.94
CA TYR A 148 10.51 -4.01 19.31
C TYR A 148 9.09 -4.08 19.89
N THR A 149 8.10 -4.03 19.00
CA THR A 149 6.70 -4.24 19.35
C THR A 149 6.26 -5.55 18.71
N GLY A 150 6.20 -6.61 19.51
CA GLY A 150 5.66 -7.91 19.08
C GLY A 150 4.17 -7.83 18.74
N ALA A 151 3.65 -8.87 18.09
CA ALA A 151 2.30 -8.89 17.53
C ALA A 151 1.18 -8.67 18.58
N ASP A 152 1.42 -9.02 19.85
CA ASP A 152 0.41 -8.94 20.91
C ASP A 152 0.54 -7.70 21.80
N ASN A 153 1.55 -6.85 21.59
CA ASN A 153 1.86 -5.72 22.47
C ASN A 153 0.96 -4.47 22.28
N ASN A 154 -0.19 -4.62 21.61
CA ASN A 154 -1.08 -3.51 21.27
C ASN A 154 -2.49 -3.68 21.88
N ARG A 155 -2.55 -4.00 23.18
CA ARG A 155 -3.77 -4.01 23.99
C ARG A 155 -3.77 -2.91 25.04
#